data_AF-A0A7L5ZHA5-F1
#
_entry.id   AF-A0A7L5ZHA5-F1
#
_cell.length_a   1.000
_cell.length_b   1.000
_cell.length_c   1.000
_cell.angle_alpha   90.00
_cell.angle_beta   90.00
_cell.angle_gamma   90.00
#
_symmetry.space_group_name_H-M   'P 1'
#
loop_
_entity.id
_entity.type
_entity.pdbx_description
1 polymer ?
#
loop_
_entity_poly.entity_id
_entity_poly.type
_entity_poly.pdbx_seq_one_letter_code
_entity_poly.pdbx_strand_id
1 'polypeptide(L)'
;MQDSFRIDADGLRFYGQPQASERATPMIYRGADLLPARPAQSDLTTPLVLSWDQDATQPVPTSLTLLVRGHTWRASSLDGGLDWFDPTDVARISVPLQRWRS
;
A
#
# COMPACT_ATOMS: atom_id res chain seq x y z
N MET A 1 -11.80 -1.06 -4.36
CA MET A 1 -11.10 -1.72 -3.23
C MET A 1 -10.57 -0.59 -2.37
N GLN A 2 -10.88 -0.54 -1.08
CA GLN A 2 -10.32 0.52 -0.21
C GLN A 2 -8.92 0.09 0.24
N ASP A 3 -7.93 0.92 -0.07
CA ASP A 3 -6.53 0.56 0.14
C ASP A 3 -6.09 0.89 1.58
N SER A 4 -5.93 -0.15 2.40
CA SER A 4 -5.44 -0.03 3.79
C SER A 4 -3.98 0.42 3.90
N PHE A 5 -3.28 0.57 2.78
CA PHE A 5 -1.87 0.90 2.75
C PHE A 5 -1.57 1.85 1.60
N ARG A 6 -0.54 2.67 1.77
CA ARG A 6 0.03 3.53 0.72
C ARG A 6 1.53 3.61 0.88
N ILE A 7 2.28 3.57 -0.23
CA ILE A 7 3.70 3.91 -0.23
C ILE A 7 3.88 5.31 -0.80
N ASP A 8 4.86 6.03 -0.27
CA ASP A 8 5.33 7.30 -0.79
C ASP A 8 6.85 7.30 -0.91
N ALA A 9 7.34 7.59 -2.13
CA ALA A 9 8.72 7.93 -2.45
C ALA A 9 8.81 8.50 -3.89
N ASP A 10 9.86 9.27 -4.15
CA ASP A 10 10.09 9.88 -5.46
C ASP A 10 10.34 8.83 -6.55
N GLY A 11 9.79 9.06 -7.75
CA GLY A 11 10.08 8.27 -8.95
C GLY A 11 9.42 6.89 -9.02
N LEU A 12 8.59 6.53 -8.04
CA LEU A 12 7.81 5.30 -8.05
C LEU A 12 6.70 5.34 -9.13
N ARG A 13 6.38 4.18 -9.70
CA ARG A 13 5.36 3.97 -10.74
C ARG A 13 4.47 2.76 -10.41
N PHE A 14 3.27 2.74 -10.98
CA PHE A 14 2.38 1.58 -10.90
C PHE A 14 2.93 0.41 -11.70
N TYR A 15 2.92 -0.78 -11.10
CA TYR A 15 3.30 -2.01 -11.77
C TYR A 15 2.32 -2.33 -12.92
N GLY A 16 2.84 -2.54 -14.12
CA GLY A 16 2.05 -3.01 -15.28
C GLY A 16 1.06 -2.00 -15.87
N GLN A 17 1.17 -0.71 -15.54
CA GLN A 17 0.34 0.37 -16.12
C GLN A 17 1.24 1.41 -16.83
N PRO A 18 0.92 1.81 -18.08
CA PRO A 18 1.76 2.74 -18.85
C PRO A 18 1.70 4.21 -18.40
N GLN A 19 0.89 4.56 -17.40
CA GLN A 19 0.67 5.96 -16.99
C GLN A 19 1.60 6.44 -15.88
N ALA A 20 2.10 7.66 -16.06
CA ALA A 20 2.74 8.48 -15.04
C ALA A 20 1.69 8.98 -14.05
N SER A 21 1.22 8.13 -13.14
CA SER A 21 0.50 8.66 -11.99
C SER A 21 1.51 9.39 -11.10
N GLU A 22 1.19 10.60 -10.65
CA GLU A 22 1.95 11.31 -9.62
C GLU A 22 1.94 10.61 -8.25
N ARG A 23 1.22 9.48 -8.11
CA ARG A 23 1.07 8.74 -6.86
C ARG A 23 1.23 7.25 -7.11
N ALA A 24 2.44 6.73 -6.94
CA ALA A 24 2.64 5.29 -6.94
C ALA A 24 1.82 4.64 -5.84
N THR A 25 0.92 3.74 -6.24
CA THR A 25 0.28 2.82 -5.28
C THR A 25 0.91 1.45 -5.53
N PRO A 26 1.61 0.88 -4.55
CA PRO A 26 2.23 -0.42 -4.71
C PRO A 26 1.15 -1.48 -4.88
N MET A 27 1.47 -2.56 -5.58
CA MET A 27 0.72 -3.80 -5.45
C MET A 27 1.12 -4.45 -4.13
N ILE A 28 0.12 -4.86 -3.34
CA ILE A 28 0.33 -5.43 -2.01
C ILE A 28 -0.17 -6.86 -2.02
N TYR A 29 0.71 -7.75 -1.60
CA TYR A 29 0.46 -9.19 -1.56
C TYR A 29 0.67 -9.71 -0.15
N ARG A 30 -0.01 -10.81 0.17
CA ARG A 30 0.29 -11.56 1.39
C ARG A 30 1.58 -12.34 1.20
N GLY A 31 2.50 -12.24 2.15
CA GLY A 31 3.77 -12.95 2.07
C GLY A 31 3.64 -14.47 2.10
N ALA A 32 2.53 -15.00 2.64
CA ALA A 32 2.31 -16.43 2.75
C ALA A 32 2.05 -17.14 1.40
N ASP A 33 1.35 -16.46 0.47
CA ASP A 33 0.90 -17.07 -0.79
C ASP A 33 0.93 -16.14 -2.00
N LEU A 34 1.44 -14.92 -1.84
CA LEU A 34 1.55 -13.90 -2.89
C LEU A 34 0.23 -13.54 -3.58
N LEU A 35 -0.92 -13.82 -2.94
CA LEU A 35 -2.22 -13.34 -3.40
C LEU A 35 -2.43 -11.87 -2.99
N PRO A 36 -3.24 -11.10 -3.74
CA PRO A 36 -3.56 -9.72 -3.38
C PRO A 36 -4.00 -9.59 -1.94
N ALA A 37 -3.39 -8.66 -1.21
CA ALA A 37 -3.73 -8.40 0.17
C ALA A 37 -5.17 -7.87 0.26
N ARG A 38 -5.94 -8.46 1.15
CA ARG A 38 -7.24 -7.94 1.59
C ARG A 38 -7.02 -7.07 2.84
N PRO A 39 -8.03 -6.30 3.28
CA PRO A 39 -7.93 -5.55 4.52
C PRO A 39 -7.37 -6.41 5.66
N ALA A 40 -6.39 -5.85 6.39
CA ALA A 40 -5.74 -6.57 7.47
C ALA A 40 -6.74 -6.85 8.60
N GLN A 41 -6.71 -8.05 9.15
CA GLN A 41 -7.47 -8.38 10.36
C GLN A 41 -6.80 -7.74 11.57
N SER A 42 -7.59 -7.26 12.53
CA SER A 42 -7.02 -6.80 13.80
C SER A 42 -6.35 -7.96 14.51
N ASP A 43 -5.28 -7.64 15.27
CA ASP A 43 -4.58 -8.58 16.16
C ASP A 43 -3.85 -9.75 15.46
N LEU A 44 -3.85 -9.78 14.12
CA LEU A 44 -3.09 -10.76 13.35
C LEU A 44 -1.87 -10.10 12.67
N THR A 45 -0.68 -10.55 13.05
CA THR A 45 0.53 -10.20 12.31
C THR A 45 0.49 -10.86 10.94
N THR A 46 0.36 -10.05 9.89
CA THR A 46 0.31 -10.51 8.50
C THR A 46 1.58 -10.07 7.77
N PRO A 47 2.44 -10.99 7.29
CA PRO A 47 3.56 -10.61 6.44
C PRO A 47 3.03 -10.11 5.10
N LEU A 48 3.57 -8.98 4.63
CA LEU A 48 3.19 -8.37 3.36
C LEU A 48 4.40 -8.24 2.45
N VAL A 49 4.16 -8.38 1.15
CA VAL A 49 5.10 -8.07 0.08
C VAL A 49 4.52 -6.91 -0.71
N LEU A 50 5.30 -5.84 -0.86
CA LEU A 50 4.93 -4.67 -1.61
C LEU A 50 5.78 -4.61 -2.87
N SER A 51 5.15 -4.45 -4.03
CA SER A 51 5.79 -4.39 -5.34
C SER A 51 5.41 -3.12 -6.06
N TRP A 52 6.38 -2.50 -6.74
CA TRP A 52 6.21 -1.29 -7.53
C TRP A 52 7.26 -1.26 -8.64
N ASP A 53 6.99 -0.46 -9.68
CA ASP A 53 8.01 -0.13 -10.68
C ASP A 53 8.65 1.20 -10.32
N GLN A 54 9.90 1.43 -10.75
CA GLN A 54 10.57 2.71 -10.59
C GLN A 54 11.01 3.24 -11.95
N ASP A 55 10.92 4.55 -12.13
CA ASP A 55 11.59 5.21 -13.24
C ASP A 55 13.11 4.96 -13.19
N ALA A 56 13.64 4.34 -14.24
CA ALA A 56 15.08 4.06 -14.36
C ALA A 56 15.94 5.33 -14.45
N THR A 57 15.35 6.49 -14.75
CA THR A 57 16.04 7.78 -14.77
C THR A 57 16.17 8.42 -13.38
N GLN A 58 15.45 7.90 -12.38
CA GLN A 58 15.49 8.38 -11.00
C GLN A 58 16.39 7.49 -10.14
N PRO A 59 17.10 8.03 -9.14
CA PRO A 59 17.88 7.22 -8.22
C PRO A 59 16.98 6.29 -7.41
N VAL A 60 17.44 5.06 -7.14
CA VAL A 60 16.73 4.15 -6.23
C VAL A 60 16.65 4.78 -4.84
N PRO A 61 15.44 4.94 -4.25
CA PRO A 61 15.30 5.50 -2.91
C PRO A 61 16.06 4.66 -1.88
N THR A 62 16.62 5.32 -0.87
CA THR A 62 17.27 4.65 0.27
C THR A 62 16.28 4.29 1.38
N SER A 63 15.06 4.84 1.31
CA SER A 63 13.96 4.54 2.23
C SER A 63 12.61 4.78 1.56
N LEU A 64 11.58 4.08 2.02
CA LEU A 64 10.18 4.32 1.68
C LEU A 64 9.41 4.79 2.90
N THR A 65 8.37 5.59 2.68
CA THR A 65 7.33 5.80 3.70
C THR A 65 6.15 4.89 3.38
N LEU A 66 5.79 4.02 4.32
CA LEU A 66 4.54 3.26 4.32
C LEU A 66 3.53 3.94 5.24
N LEU A 67 2.38 4.31 4.71
CA LEU A 67 1.21 4.77 5.47
C LEU A 67 0.24 3.60 5.62
N VAL A 68 -0.20 3.36 6.86
CA VAL A 68 -1.26 2.40 7.18
C VAL A 68 -2.53 3.18 7.45
N ARG A 69 -3.63 2.79 6.81
CA ARG A 69 -4.93 3.42 6.95
C ARG A 69 -5.91 2.48 7.65
N GLY A 70 -6.52 3.01 8.71
CA GLY A 70 -7.66 2.41 9.38
C GLY A 70 -8.96 2.81 8.70
N HIS A 71 -9.98 1.98 8.89
CA HIS A 71 -11.34 2.21 8.41
C HIS A 71 -12.34 1.84 9.51
N THR A 72 -13.52 2.45 9.46
CA THR A 72 -14.64 2.14 10.35
C THR A 72 -15.66 1.30 9.61
N TRP A 73 -16.01 0.13 10.15
CA TRP A 73 -17.14 -0.68 9.65
C TRP A 73 -18.45 -0.08 10.12
N ARG A 74 -19.27 0.44 9.22
CA ARG A 74 -20.58 1.02 9.57
C ARG A 74 -21.56 0.99 8.40
N ALA A 75 -22.83 1.22 8.71
CA ALA A 75 -23.83 1.46 7.69
C ALA A 75 -23.59 2.82 7.02
N SER A 76 -23.75 2.85 5.70
CA SER A 76 -23.84 4.05 4.89
C SER A 76 -25.07 4.85 5.27
N SER A 77 -24.92 6.16 5.44
CA SER A 77 -26.03 7.06 5.72
C SER A 77 -26.91 7.34 4.49
N LEU A 78 -26.46 6.95 3.28
CA LEU A 78 -27.15 7.21 2.03
C LEU A 78 -28.16 6.09 1.69
N ASP A 79 -27.78 4.84 1.92
CA ASP A 79 -28.52 3.65 1.47
C ASP A 79 -28.59 2.53 2.53
N GLY A 80 -27.98 2.71 3.71
CA GLY A 80 -28.00 1.72 4.78
C GLY A 80 -27.09 0.51 4.57
N GLY A 81 -26.36 0.42 3.44
CA GLY A 81 -25.44 -0.68 3.17
C GLY A 81 -24.25 -0.69 4.12
N LEU A 82 -23.81 -1.88 4.57
CA LEU A 82 -22.60 -2.01 5.39
C LEU A 82 -21.36 -2.02 4.50
N ASP A 83 -20.43 -1.11 4.79
CA ASP A 83 -19.11 -1.08 4.16
C ASP A 83 -18.07 -0.50 5.14
N TRP A 84 -16.80 -0.55 4.73
CA TRP A 84 -15.72 0.17 5.38
C TRP A 84 -15.76 1.64 4.95
N PHE A 85 -15.64 2.55 5.91
CA PHE A 85 -15.68 3.99 5.67
C PHE A 85 -14.56 4.71 6.42
N ASP A 86 -14.51 6.02 6.24
CA ASP A 86 -13.73 6.95 7.05
C ASP A 86 -12.22 6.60 7.08
N PRO A 87 -11.55 6.55 5.90
CA PRO A 87 -10.12 6.26 5.84
C PRO A 87 -9.34 7.27 6.67
N THR A 88 -8.56 6.79 7.64
CA THR A 88 -7.68 7.63 8.47
C THR A 88 -6.29 7.03 8.56
N ASP A 89 -5.25 7.87 8.45
CA ASP A 89 -3.87 7.43 8.63
C ASP A 89 -3.65 7.07 10.11
N VAL A 90 -3.39 5.78 10.38
CA VAL A 90 -3.17 5.26 11.75
C VAL A 90 -1.71 5.00 12.06
N ALA A 91 -0.88 4.84 11.03
CA ALA A 91 0.57 4.73 11.19
C ALA A 91 1.32 5.27 9.97
N ARG A 92 2.51 5.80 10.23
CA ARG A 92 3.51 6.19 9.23
C ARG A 92 4.83 5.52 9.58
N ILE A 93 5.30 4.65 8.69
CA ILE A 93 6.47 3.79 8.93
C ILE A 93 7.52 4.13 7.87
N SER A 94 8.75 4.42 8.31
CA SER A 94 9.88 4.51 7.39
C SER A 94 10.54 3.14 7.27
N VAL A 95 10.67 2.65 6.04
CA VAL A 95 11.28 1.35 5.74
C VAL A 95 12.58 1.60 4.98
N PRO A 96 13.75 1.23 5.53
CA PRO A 96 15.00 1.36 4.80
C PRO A 96 15.02 0.40 3.62
N LEU A 97 15.46 0.88 2.46
CA LEU A 97 15.68 0.05 1.29
C LEU A 97 17.14 -0.37 1.20
N GLN A 98 17.34 -1.63 0.86
CA GLN A 98 18.65 -2.18 0.56
C GLN A 98 18.61 -2.76 -0.84
N ARG A 99 19.69 -2.56 -1.60
CA ARG A 99 19.85 -3.27 -2.87
C ARG A 99 19.90 -4.77 -2.59
N TRP A 100 19.14 -5.52 -3.37
CA TRP A 100 19.25 -6.98 -3.38
C TRP A 100 20.68 -7.36 -3.78
N ARG A 101 21.32 -8.20 -2.97
CA ARG A 101 22.63 -8.76 -3.30
C ARG A 101 22.40 -10.07 -4.04
N SER A 102 22.85 -10.13 -5.30
CA SER A 102 22.96 -11.37 -6.08
C SER A 102 24.14 -12.22 -5.62
#